data_AF-A0A7V2SNK4-F1
#
_entry.id   AF-A0A7V2SNK4-F1
#
_cell.length_a   1.000
_cell.length_b   1.000
_cell.length_c   1.000
_cell.angle_alpha   90.00
_cell.angle_beta   90.00
_cell.angle_gamma   90.00
#
_symmetry.space_group_name_H-M   'P 1'
#
loop_
_entity.id
_entity.type
_entity.pdbx_description
1 polymer ?
#
loop_
_entity_poly.entity_id
_entity_poly.type
_entity_poly.pdbx_seq_one_letter_code
_entity_poly.pdbx_strand_id
1 'polypeptide(L)' 'MTNITVYDPPMCCSTGICGAEIDQKLVDFATDLDWLKS' A
#
# COMPACT_ATOMS: atom_id res chain seq x y z
N MET A 1 2.73 -20.89 5.32
CA MET A 1 2.55 -19.50 4.88
C MET A 1 1.07 -19.21 4.84
N THR A 2 0.65 -18.14 5.49
CA THR A 2 -0.72 -17.66 5.45
C THR A 2 -0.85 -16.72 4.26
N ASN A 3 -1.81 -16.95 3.38
CA ASN A 3 -2.05 -16.05 2.25
C ASN A 3 -2.93 -14.89 2.70
N ILE A 4 -2.49 -13.66 2.41
CA ILE A 4 -3.24 -12.44 2.71
C ILE A 4 -3.52 -11.76 1.38
N THR A 5 -4.77 -11.38 1.15
CA THR A 5 -5.20 -10.62 -0.03
C THR A 5 -5.81 -9.32 0.43
N VAL A 6 -5.31 -8.21 -0.11
CA VAL A 6 -5.71 -6.85 0.24
C VAL A 6 -6.44 -6.25 -0.95
N TYR A 7 -7.61 -5.67 -0.70
CA TYR A 7 -8.44 -5.03 -1.71
C TYR A 7 -8.49 -3.54 -1.44
N ASP A 8 -7.73 -2.79 -2.23
CA ASP A 8 -7.72 -1.34 -2.15
C ASP A 8 -8.96 -0.74 -2.83
N PRO A 9 -9.41 0.44 -2.39
CA PRO A 9 -10.47 1.17 -3.09
C PRO A 9 -10.02 1.59 -4.50
N PRO A 10 -10.94 2.13 -5.33
CA PRO A 10 -10.54 2.83 -6.54
C PRO A 10 -9.58 3.98 -6.21
N MET A 11 -8.34 3.87 -6.68
CA MET A 11 -7.28 4.86 -6.48
C MET A 11 -6.68 5.29 -7.82
N CYS A 12 -5.96 6.41 -7.83
CA CYS A 12 -5.29 6.92 -9.02
C CYS A 12 -4.04 6.07 -9.41
N CYS A 13 -3.42 5.40 -8.45
CA CYS A 13 -2.25 4.52 -8.62
C CYS A 13 -2.31 3.34 -7.65
N SER A 14 -1.50 2.31 -7.88
CA SER A 14 -1.59 1.02 -7.15
C SER A 14 -1.40 1.09 -5.64
N THR A 15 -0.62 2.04 -5.11
CA THR A 15 -0.38 2.20 -3.66
C THR A 15 -1.15 3.38 -3.06
N GLY A 16 -1.79 4.20 -3.90
CA GLY A 16 -2.36 5.47 -3.50
C GLY A 16 -1.33 6.55 -3.10
N ILE A 17 -0.03 6.27 -3.21
CA ILE A 17 1.06 7.21 -2.90
C ILE A 17 1.39 8.04 -4.16
N CYS A 18 0.42 8.80 -4.65
CA CYS A 18 0.58 9.68 -5.81
C CYS A 18 -0.23 10.96 -5.61
N GLY A 19 0.40 12.12 -5.79
CA GLY A 19 -0.23 13.43 -5.60
C GLY A 19 0.61 14.39 -4.77
N ALA A 20 0.10 15.60 -4.55
CA ALA A 20 0.76 16.63 -3.75
C ALA A 20 0.60 16.41 -2.23
N GLU A 21 -0.51 15.81 -1.83
CA GLU A 21 -0.80 15.45 -0.44
C GLU A 21 -0.88 13.93 -0.35
N ILE A 22 -0.06 13.35 0.52
CA ILE A 22 0.07 11.90 0.69
C ILE A 22 -0.41 11.54 2.10
N ASP A 23 -1.23 10.48 2.19
CA ASP A 23 -1.54 9.87 3.49
C ASP A 23 -0.37 8.99 3.94
N GLN A 24 0.26 9.36 5.06
CA GLN A 24 1.38 8.63 5.63
C GLN A 24 1.05 7.16 5.92
N LYS A 25 -0.22 6.83 6.20
CA LYS A 25 -0.63 5.44 6.45
C LYS A 25 -0.45 4.55 5.21
N LEU A 26 -0.63 5.10 4.01
CA LEU A 26 -0.43 4.34 2.76
C LEU A 26 1.05 4.07 2.51
N VAL A 27 1.93 5.00 2.91
CA VAL A 27 3.39 4.84 2.84
C VAL A 27 3.85 3.73 3.77
N ASP A 28 3.42 3.79 5.03
CA ASP A 28 3.79 2.79 6.04
C ASP A 28 3.30 1.39 5.60
N PHE A 29 2.05 1.29 5.15
CA PHE A 29 1.48 0.04 4.67
C PHE A 29 2.20 -0.54 3.45
N ALA A 30 2.54 0.28 2.45
CA ALA A 30 3.29 -0.18 1.28
C ALA A 30 4.69 -0.70 1.65
N THR A 31 5.34 -0.04 2.62
CA THR A 31 6.66 -0.45 3.14
C THR A 31 6.58 -1.79 3.86
N ASP A 32 5.55 -1.98 4.70
CA ASP A 32 5.32 -3.24 5.41
C ASP A 32 5.05 -4.40 4.44
N LEU A 33 4.31 -4.16 3.35
CA LEU A 33 4.08 -5.17 2.31
C LEU A 33 5.38 -5.57 1.59
N ASP A 34 6.26 -4.63 1.29
CA ASP A 34 7.53 -4.94 0.63
C ASP A 34 8.50 -5.68 1.58
N TRP A 35 8.46 -5.38 2.88
CA TRP A 35 9.16 -6.16 3.90
C TRP A 35 8.64 -7.60 3.96
N LEU A 36 7.32 -7.81 3.95
CA LEU A 36 6.72 -9.16 4.01
C LEU A 36 6.97 -10.02 2.77
N LYS A 37 7.29 -9.42 1.62
CA LYS A 37 7.66 -10.14 0.39
C LYS A 37 9.12 -10.64 0.39
N SER A 38 9.96 -10.09 1.26
CA SER A 38 11.41 -10.30 1.27
C SER A 38 11.83 -11.60 1.98
#